data_AF-K9QWI6-F1
#
_entry.id   AF-K9QWI6-F1
#
_cell.length_a   1.000
_cell.length_b   1.000
_cell.length_c   1.000
_cell.angle_alpha   90.00
_cell.angle_beta   90.00
_cell.angle_gamma   90.00
#
_symmetry.space_group_name_H-M   'P 1'
#
loop_
_entity.id
_entity.type
_entity.pdbx_description
1 polymer ?
#
loop_
_entity_poly.entity_id
_entity_poly.type
_entity_poly.pdbx_seq_one_letter_code
_entity_poly.pdbx_strand_id
1 'polypeptide(L)'
;MAILDSKGRLFGKINILDLFAGLVILLVIAGIFIFPGTTGSVAQVGVKTVPIEVDLVVRGLNVRDTQQLVEQGFKTGGKTNVIIRNQPYGQIAIKSVQVLPKMLTVGQPDGSVKELPDPRTNNFSTDMLLTLEGKAQVTDSGPVLGNSKVKIGMPFELEGFNYNFNASVIDIRLDNKK
;
A
#
# COMPACT_ATOMS: atom_id res chain seq x y z
N MET A 1 -56.03 29.07 -34.62
CA MET A 1 -54.64 29.50 -34.89
C MET A 1 -53.77 28.26 -34.90
N ALA A 2 -52.88 28.10 -35.88
CA ALA A 2 -52.00 26.94 -35.92
C ALA A 2 -51.02 26.98 -34.73
N ILE A 3 -50.94 25.90 -33.96
CA ILE A 3 -50.06 25.77 -32.79
C ILE A 3 -48.58 25.78 -33.19
N LEU A 4 -48.31 25.37 -34.44
CA LEU A 4 -46.99 25.32 -35.05
C LEU A 4 -47.01 26.09 -36.38
N ASP A 5 -46.04 26.98 -36.59
CA ASP A 5 -45.85 27.62 -37.89
C ASP A 5 -45.05 26.75 -38.88
N SER A 6 -45.01 27.14 -40.15
CA SER A 6 -44.29 26.43 -41.22
C SER A 6 -42.76 26.38 -41.04
N LYS A 7 -42.23 27.08 -40.04
CA LYS A 7 -40.81 27.11 -39.67
C LYS A 7 -40.55 26.36 -38.36
N GLY A 8 -41.54 25.61 -37.84
CA GLY A 8 -41.41 24.80 -36.64
C GLY A 8 -41.44 25.61 -35.34
N ARG A 9 -41.98 26.83 -35.33
CA ARG A 9 -42.06 27.66 -34.13
C ARG A 9 -43.39 27.45 -33.42
N LEU A 10 -43.33 27.16 -32.12
CA LEU A 10 -44.49 27.20 -31.22
C LEU A 10 -44.92 28.65 -31.02
N PHE A 11 -46.19 28.93 -31.34
CA PHE A 11 -46.80 30.26 -31.21
C PHE A 11 -46.02 31.40 -31.92
N GLY A 12 -45.22 31.07 -32.94
CA GLY A 12 -44.40 32.03 -33.71
C GLY A 12 -43.21 32.66 -32.97
N LYS A 13 -42.99 32.31 -31.69
CA LYS A 13 -41.97 32.93 -30.82
C LYS A 13 -40.79 32.03 -30.51
N ILE A 14 -41.02 30.73 -30.32
CA ILE A 14 -40.00 29.79 -29.84
C ILE A 14 -39.86 28.65 -30.84
N ASN A 15 -38.64 28.37 -31.28
CA ASN A 15 -38.35 27.22 -32.14
C ASN A 15 -38.52 25.93 -31.33
N ILE A 16 -39.30 24.98 -31.84
CA ILE A 16 -39.53 23.70 -31.16
C ILE A 16 -38.22 22.93 -30.95
N LEU A 17 -37.26 23.07 -31.88
CA LEU A 17 -35.96 22.42 -31.78
C LEU A 17 -35.15 22.95 -30.59
N ASP A 18 -35.17 24.27 -30.38
CA ASP A 18 -34.48 24.91 -29.25
C ASP A 18 -35.14 24.56 -27.92
N LEU A 19 -36.47 24.39 -27.90
CA LEU A 19 -37.19 23.94 -26.71
C LEU A 19 -36.78 22.51 -26.31
N PHE A 20 -36.69 21.59 -27.27
CA PHE A 20 -36.20 20.23 -27.02
C PHE A 20 -34.73 20.21 -26.61
N ALA A 21 -33.87 21.01 -27.25
CA ALA A 21 -32.47 21.13 -26.86
C ALA A 21 -32.33 21.63 -25.42
N GLY A 22 -33.10 22.65 -25.03
CA GLY A 22 -33.15 23.16 -23.66
C GLY A 22 -33.63 22.11 -22.65
N LEU A 23 -34.67 21.33 -23.01
CA LEU A 23 -35.17 20.25 -22.16
C LEU A 23 -34.12 19.15 -21.94
N VAL A 24 -33.41 18.74 -22.99
CA VAL A 24 -32.33 17.74 -22.88
C VAL A 24 -31.20 18.24 -21.99
N ILE A 25 -30.78 19.50 -22.15
CA ILE A 25 -29.75 20.12 -21.29
C ILE A 25 -30.21 20.13 -19.83
N LEU A 26 -31.47 20.49 -19.57
CA LEU A 26 -32.03 20.51 -18.22
C LEU A 26 -32.06 19.11 -17.59
N LEU A 27 -32.44 18.09 -18.37
CA LEU A 27 -32.42 16.69 -17.92
C LEU A 27 -30.99 16.20 -17.61
N VAL A 28 -29.99 16.59 -18.41
CA VAL A 28 -28.58 16.26 -18.14
C VAL A 28 -28.10 16.92 -16.85
N ILE A 29 -28.40 18.21 -16.66
CA ILE A 29 -28.03 18.94 -15.44
C ILE A 29 -28.70 18.28 -14.22
N ALA A 30 -30.01 18.03 -14.28
CA ALA A 30 -30.74 17.35 -13.22
C ALA A 30 -30.18 15.94 -12.95
N GLY A 31 -29.82 15.20 -14.00
CA GLY A 31 -29.20 13.89 -13.89
C GLY A 31 -27.87 13.90 -13.13
N ILE A 32 -27.02 14.90 -13.35
CA ILE A 32 -25.74 15.07 -12.65
C ILE A 32 -25.95 15.33 -11.15
N PHE A 33 -26.99 16.09 -10.77
CA PHE A 33 -27.27 16.41 -9.37
C PHE A 33 -28.06 15.33 -8.63
N ILE A 34 -28.94 14.59 -9.32
CA ILE A 34 -29.74 13.49 -8.72
C ILE A 34 -28.92 12.19 -8.67
N PHE A 35 -28.12 11.93 -9.69
CA PHE A 35 -27.22 10.77 -9.79
C PHE A 35 -25.79 11.26 -9.98
N PRO A 36 -25.16 11.87 -8.95
CA PRO A 36 -23.75 12.20 -9.02
C PRO A 36 -22.99 10.92 -9.36
N GLY A 37 -22.24 10.96 -10.47
CA GLY A 37 -21.48 9.82 -10.95
C GLY A 37 -20.70 9.21 -9.79
N THR A 38 -20.84 7.91 -9.58
CA THR A 38 -20.21 7.20 -8.46
C THR A 38 -18.73 7.49 -8.49
N THR A 39 -18.28 8.34 -7.57
CA THR A 39 -16.89 8.83 -7.51
C THR A 39 -15.96 7.79 -6.86
N GLY A 40 -16.48 6.58 -6.63
CA GLY A 40 -15.78 5.44 -6.07
C GLY A 40 -15.51 4.39 -7.13
N SER A 41 -14.26 3.90 -7.15
CA SER A 41 -13.87 2.74 -7.96
C SER A 41 -14.82 1.57 -7.74
N VAL A 42 -15.48 1.13 -8.81
CA VAL A 42 -16.39 -0.04 -8.81
C VAL A 42 -15.72 -1.34 -8.35
N ALA A 43 -14.38 -1.37 -8.24
CA ALA A 43 -13.61 -2.51 -7.76
C ALA A 43 -13.69 -2.76 -6.24
N GLN A 44 -14.34 -1.88 -5.46
CA GLN A 44 -14.40 -2.00 -4.00
C GLN A 44 -15.71 -2.60 -3.46
N VAL A 45 -16.69 -2.87 -4.33
CA VAL A 45 -17.97 -3.45 -3.90
C VAL A 45 -17.76 -4.94 -3.58
N GLY A 46 -17.71 -5.27 -2.29
CA GLY A 46 -17.71 -6.64 -1.79
C GLY A 46 -16.37 -7.19 -1.29
N VAL A 47 -15.28 -6.41 -1.31
CA VAL A 47 -13.98 -6.92 -0.86
C VAL A 47 -13.78 -6.70 0.64
N LYS A 48 -13.78 -7.80 1.41
CA LYS A 48 -13.50 -7.76 2.86
C LYS A 48 -12.04 -7.34 3.08
N THR A 49 -11.88 -6.12 3.58
CA THR A 49 -10.58 -5.61 4.01
C THR A 49 -10.35 -5.97 5.47
N VAL A 50 -9.22 -6.61 5.77
CA VAL A 50 -8.83 -6.99 7.13
C VAL A 50 -7.47 -6.39 7.49
N PRO A 51 -7.21 -6.13 8.77
CA PRO A 51 -5.86 -5.79 9.24
C PRO A 51 -4.89 -6.93 8.89
N ILE A 52 -3.70 -6.54 8.41
CA ILE A 52 -2.62 -7.46 8.08
C ILE A 52 -1.34 -6.99 8.75
N GLU A 53 -0.60 -7.93 9.28
CA GLU A 53 0.79 -7.74 9.69
C GLU A 53 1.68 -8.57 8.79
N VAL A 54 2.72 -7.94 8.28
CA VAL A 54 3.71 -8.57 7.40
C VAL A 54 5.06 -8.47 8.10
N ASP A 55 5.63 -9.61 8.43
CA ASP A 55 6.99 -9.66 8.96
C ASP A 55 7.98 -9.74 7.81
N LEU A 56 8.96 -8.86 7.87
CA LEU A 56 10.01 -8.69 6.91
C LEU A 56 11.35 -8.94 7.60
N VAL A 57 12.23 -9.67 6.93
CA VAL A 57 13.64 -9.77 7.34
C VAL A 57 14.51 -8.95 6.40
N VAL A 58 15.33 -8.10 7.00
CA VAL A 58 16.40 -7.38 6.33
C VAL A 58 17.69 -8.13 6.64
N ARG A 59 18.45 -8.50 5.61
CA ARG A 59 19.67 -9.28 5.75
C ARG A 59 20.85 -8.48 5.18
N GLY A 60 21.85 -8.26 6.01
CA GLY A 60 23.11 -7.64 5.65
C GLY A 60 22.98 -6.20 5.16
N LEU A 61 22.12 -5.38 5.77
CA LEU A 61 22.01 -3.97 5.42
C LEU A 61 23.35 -3.27 5.68
N ASN A 62 23.92 -2.70 4.61
CA ASN A 62 25.16 -1.96 4.68
C ASN A 62 24.92 -0.57 5.26
N VAL A 63 25.04 -0.43 6.58
CA VAL A 63 24.78 0.83 7.30
C VAL A 63 25.88 1.08 8.33
N ARG A 64 26.38 2.32 8.38
CA ARG A 64 27.40 2.71 9.36
C ARG A 64 26.82 2.90 10.75
N ASP A 65 25.65 3.52 10.82
CA ASP A 65 24.93 3.80 12.05
C ASP A 65 23.43 3.61 11.82
N THR A 66 22.86 2.62 12.50
CA THR A 66 21.43 2.31 12.44
C THR A 66 20.55 3.43 12.99
N GLN A 67 21.09 4.31 13.86
CA GLN A 67 20.33 5.43 14.43
C GLN A 67 19.89 6.42 13.35
N GLN A 68 20.64 6.55 12.25
CA GLN A 68 20.24 7.42 11.13
C GLN A 68 18.92 6.99 10.50
N LEU A 69 18.62 5.69 10.48
CA LEU A 69 17.33 5.18 10.00
C LEU A 69 16.21 5.62 10.95
N VAL A 70 16.44 5.48 12.26
CA VAL A 70 15.50 5.85 13.33
C VAL A 70 15.18 7.35 13.30
N GLU A 71 16.18 8.19 13.09
CA GLU A 71 16.03 9.65 12.95
C GLU A 71 15.15 10.03 11.77
N GLN A 72 15.23 9.29 10.65
CA GLN A 72 14.36 9.46 9.48
C GLN A 72 13.00 8.75 9.60
N GLY A 73 12.63 8.34 10.81
CA GLY A 73 11.30 7.77 11.09
C GLY A 73 11.19 6.27 10.84
N PHE A 74 12.28 5.57 10.50
CA PHE A 74 12.31 4.11 10.46
C PHE A 74 12.42 3.53 11.87
N LYS A 75 11.32 3.61 12.61
CA LYS A 75 11.21 3.18 14.01
C LYS A 75 9.80 2.71 14.31
N THR A 76 9.63 2.01 15.42
CA THR A 76 8.30 1.62 15.94
C THR A 76 7.36 2.83 16.03
N GLY A 77 6.17 2.72 15.45
CA GLY A 77 5.18 3.79 15.32
C GLY A 77 5.43 4.77 14.16
N GLY A 78 6.57 4.64 13.47
CA GLY A 78 6.89 5.39 12.27
C GLY A 78 6.19 4.86 11.02
N LYS A 79 6.55 5.42 9.86
CA LYS A 79 6.04 5.01 8.55
C LYS A 79 7.19 4.93 7.55
N THR A 80 7.07 4.03 6.59
CA THR A 80 8.02 3.88 5.48
C THR A 80 7.26 3.72 4.17
N ASN A 81 7.81 4.21 3.07
CA ASN A 81 7.25 3.93 1.75
C ASN A 81 7.61 2.49 1.36
N VAL A 82 6.62 1.77 0.86
CA VAL A 82 6.80 0.40 0.38
C VAL A 82 6.60 0.36 -1.12
N ILE A 83 7.55 -0.25 -1.79
CA ILE A 83 7.49 -0.58 -3.21
C ILE A 83 7.47 -2.10 -3.31
N ILE A 84 6.46 -2.63 -4.00
CA ILE A 84 6.27 -4.07 -4.18
C ILE A 84 6.37 -4.33 -5.69
N ARG A 85 7.36 -5.11 -6.12
CA ARG A 85 7.58 -5.42 -7.54
C ARG A 85 7.65 -4.18 -8.45
N ASN A 86 8.43 -3.17 -8.05
CA ASN A 86 8.54 -1.88 -8.75
C ASN A 86 7.22 -1.10 -8.87
N GLN A 87 6.20 -1.46 -8.09
CA GLN A 87 4.95 -0.71 -7.98
C GLN A 87 4.91 0.01 -6.63
N PRO A 88 4.80 1.34 -6.61
CA PRO A 88 4.68 2.08 -5.37
C PRO A 88 3.34 1.71 -4.72
N TYR A 89 3.39 1.13 -3.53
CA TYR A 89 2.20 0.91 -2.71
C TYR A 89 1.86 2.18 -1.92
N GLY A 90 2.89 2.86 -1.39
CA GLY A 90 2.75 4.04 -0.55
C GLY A 90 3.23 3.78 0.88
N GLN A 91 2.77 4.61 1.83
CA GLN A 91 3.23 4.54 3.22
C GLN A 91 2.55 3.42 4.01
N ILE A 92 3.34 2.60 4.69
CA ILE A 92 2.89 1.59 5.65
C ILE A 92 3.43 1.93 7.04
N ALA A 93 2.63 1.64 8.07
CA ALA A 93 3.04 1.83 9.46
C ALA A 93 4.03 0.73 9.90
N ILE A 94 5.06 1.15 10.64
CA ILE A 94 6.04 0.25 11.23
C ILE A 94 5.58 -0.11 12.63
N LYS A 95 5.16 -1.36 12.83
CA LYS A 95 4.72 -1.84 14.14
C LYS A 95 5.90 -2.17 15.06
N SER A 96 6.97 -2.73 14.52
CA SER A 96 8.17 -3.05 15.30
C SER A 96 9.41 -3.09 14.41
N VAL A 97 10.55 -2.70 14.99
CA VAL A 97 11.88 -2.87 14.40
C VAL A 97 12.78 -3.50 15.45
N GLN A 98 13.39 -4.63 15.12
CA GLN A 98 14.34 -5.32 15.98
C GLN A 98 15.63 -5.57 15.22
N VAL A 99 16.74 -5.01 15.70
CA VAL A 99 18.06 -5.36 15.19
C VAL A 99 18.42 -6.75 15.67
N LEU A 100 18.82 -7.62 14.74
CA LEU A 100 19.23 -8.98 15.04
C LEU A 100 20.73 -9.00 15.29
N PRO A 101 21.19 -9.48 16.47
CA PRO A 101 22.61 -9.56 16.76
C PRO A 101 23.27 -10.57 15.82
N LYS A 102 24.48 -10.24 15.34
CA LYS A 102 25.27 -11.17 14.55
C LYS A 102 26.02 -12.11 15.48
N MET A 103 25.75 -13.40 15.33
CA MET A 103 26.40 -14.47 16.08
C MET A 103 27.43 -15.18 15.19
N LEU A 104 28.52 -15.64 15.80
CA LEU A 104 29.54 -16.48 15.21
C LEU A 104 29.49 -17.86 15.85
N THR A 105 29.60 -18.86 14.99
CA THR A 105 29.72 -20.27 15.39
C THR A 105 31.19 -20.56 15.72
N VAL A 106 31.48 -20.84 16.99
CA VAL A 106 32.85 -21.06 17.50
C VAL A 106 32.98 -22.47 18.04
N GLY A 107 33.88 -23.26 17.42
CA GLY A 107 34.24 -24.60 17.90
C GLY A 107 35.00 -24.53 19.23
N GLN A 108 34.71 -25.48 20.11
CA GLN A 108 35.31 -25.58 21.44
C GLN A 108 36.36 -26.72 21.48
N PRO A 109 37.33 -26.69 22.42
CA PRO A 109 38.34 -27.74 22.54
C PRO A 109 37.76 -29.15 22.82
N ASP A 110 36.55 -29.23 23.37
CA ASP A 110 35.83 -30.48 23.64
C ASP A 110 35.05 -31.00 22.41
N GLY A 111 35.16 -30.33 21.25
CA GLY A 111 34.44 -30.68 20.02
C GLY A 111 33.01 -30.12 19.95
N SER A 112 32.52 -29.45 20.99
CA SER A 112 31.22 -28.77 20.96
C SER A 112 31.26 -27.46 20.16
N VAL A 113 30.08 -26.91 19.88
CA VAL A 113 29.91 -25.66 19.14
C VAL A 113 29.11 -24.68 19.97
N LYS A 114 29.57 -23.42 20.05
CA LYS A 114 28.87 -22.33 20.74
C LYS A 114 28.60 -21.17 19.79
N GLU A 115 27.47 -20.51 20.00
CA GLU A 115 27.19 -19.22 19.37
C GLU A 115 27.67 -18.10 20.29
N LEU A 116 28.55 -17.24 19.77
CA LEU A 116 29.07 -16.07 20.48
C LEU A 116 28.83 -14.80 19.64
N PRO A 117 28.61 -13.63 20.25
CA PRO A 117 28.49 -12.38 19.51
C PRO A 117 29.71 -12.10 18.63
N ASP A 118 29.50 -11.58 17.42
CA ASP A 118 30.58 -11.17 16.52
C ASP A 118 31.36 -9.97 17.13
N PRO A 119 32.66 -10.12 17.46
CA PRO A 119 33.44 -9.04 18.07
C PRO A 119 33.88 -7.98 17.05
N ARG A 120 33.65 -8.19 15.75
CA ARG A 120 34.10 -7.26 14.70
C ARG A 120 33.28 -5.98 14.71
N THR A 121 33.95 -4.86 14.95
CA THR A 121 33.35 -3.52 14.94
C THR A 121 33.29 -2.86 13.55
N ASN A 122 33.97 -3.44 12.55
CA ASN A 122 34.03 -2.95 11.17
C ASN A 122 33.09 -3.70 10.21
N ASN A 123 32.24 -4.58 10.74
CA ASN A 123 31.27 -5.33 9.96
C ASN A 123 30.00 -4.46 9.84
N PHE A 124 29.98 -3.50 8.90
CA PHE A 124 28.87 -2.57 8.64
C PHE A 124 27.61 -3.26 8.09
N SER A 125 27.24 -4.43 8.60
CA SER A 125 26.23 -5.34 8.06
C SER A 125 25.25 -5.67 9.17
N THR A 126 24.10 -5.01 9.12
CA THR A 126 23.02 -5.11 10.12
C THR A 126 21.89 -5.97 9.59
N ASP A 127 21.45 -6.94 10.39
CA ASP A 127 20.23 -7.70 10.14
C ASP A 127 19.09 -7.12 10.99
N MET A 128 17.88 -7.09 10.44
CA MET A 128 16.70 -6.57 11.16
C MET A 128 15.49 -7.45 10.92
N LEU A 129 14.68 -7.62 11.96
CA LEU A 129 13.31 -8.10 11.88
C LEU A 129 12.37 -6.90 11.99
N LEU A 130 11.45 -6.80 11.05
CA LEU A 130 10.53 -5.67 10.90
C LEU A 130 9.11 -6.20 10.79
N THR A 131 8.17 -5.63 11.51
CA THR A 131 6.74 -5.90 11.31
C THR A 131 6.06 -4.66 10.75
N LEU A 132 5.46 -4.79 9.58
CA LEU A 132 4.65 -3.76 8.95
C LEU A 132 3.16 -4.02 9.19
N GLU A 133 2.40 -2.97 9.51
CA GLU A 133 0.96 -3.04 9.74
C GLU A 133 0.19 -2.29 8.65
N GLY A 134 -0.78 -2.97 8.04
CA GLY A 134 -1.59 -2.42 6.97
C GLY A 134 -2.99 -3.01 6.90
N LYS A 135 -3.67 -2.74 5.79
CA LYS A 135 -5.00 -3.26 5.48
C LYS A 135 -4.94 -4.01 4.16
N ALA A 136 -5.24 -5.30 4.18
CA ALA A 136 -5.25 -6.13 2.98
C ALA A 136 -6.64 -6.60 2.62
N GLN A 137 -6.86 -6.75 1.32
CA GLN A 137 -8.00 -7.43 0.76
C GLN A 137 -7.72 -8.94 0.73
N VAL A 138 -8.59 -9.74 1.34
CA VAL A 138 -8.43 -11.21 1.29
C VAL A 138 -9.07 -11.73 0.02
N THR A 139 -8.29 -12.42 -0.81
CA THR A 139 -8.76 -13.11 -2.03
C THR A 139 -8.52 -14.60 -1.91
N ASP A 140 -9.13 -15.41 -2.77
CA ASP A 140 -8.87 -16.85 -2.85
C ASP A 140 -7.40 -17.20 -3.09
N SER A 141 -6.65 -16.26 -3.68
CA SER A 141 -5.23 -16.43 -4.01
C SER A 141 -4.26 -15.88 -2.95
N GLY A 142 -4.79 -15.36 -1.84
CA GLY A 142 -4.03 -14.77 -0.73
C GLY A 142 -4.36 -13.29 -0.47
N PRO A 143 -3.69 -12.67 0.52
CA PRO A 143 -3.89 -11.27 0.85
C PRO A 143 -3.27 -10.35 -0.22
N VAL A 144 -3.97 -9.25 -0.48
CA VAL A 144 -3.59 -8.21 -1.44
C VAL A 144 -3.44 -6.88 -0.70
N LEU A 145 -2.23 -6.32 -0.72
CA LEU A 145 -1.94 -4.96 -0.28
C LEU A 145 -2.03 -4.04 -1.51
N GLY A 146 -3.09 -3.24 -1.57
CA GLY A 146 -3.33 -2.33 -2.69
C GLY A 146 -3.68 -3.13 -3.94
N ASN A 147 -2.78 -3.13 -4.93
CA ASN A 147 -2.92 -3.92 -6.17
C ASN A 147 -1.95 -5.11 -6.24
N SER A 148 -1.12 -5.31 -5.20
CA SER A 148 -0.10 -6.35 -5.18
C SER A 148 -0.45 -7.47 -4.20
N LYS A 149 -0.39 -8.70 -4.69
CA LYS A 149 -0.47 -9.91 -3.83
C LYS A 149 0.76 -9.95 -2.94
N VAL A 150 0.58 -10.34 -1.68
CA VAL A 150 1.65 -10.46 -0.70
C VAL A 150 1.84 -11.94 -0.38
N LYS A 151 3.07 -12.43 -0.52
CA LYS A 151 3.43 -13.82 -0.25
C LYS A 151 4.78 -13.87 0.46
N ILE A 152 4.97 -14.93 1.25
CA ILE A 152 6.25 -15.25 1.87
C ILE A 152 7.31 -15.43 0.78
N GLY A 153 8.51 -14.88 1.01
CA GLY A 153 9.63 -14.83 0.09
C GLY A 153 9.60 -13.67 -0.91
N MET A 154 8.54 -12.85 -0.92
CA MET A 154 8.50 -11.68 -1.80
C MET A 154 9.43 -10.57 -1.29
N PRO A 155 10.19 -9.91 -2.18
CA PRO A 155 10.96 -8.73 -1.82
C PRO A 155 10.03 -7.52 -1.67
N PHE A 156 10.22 -6.81 -0.57
CA PHE A 156 9.67 -5.48 -0.31
C PHE A 156 10.84 -4.50 -0.36
N GLU A 157 10.68 -3.44 -1.13
CA GLU A 157 11.62 -2.33 -1.11
C GLU A 157 11.07 -1.26 -0.17
N LEU A 158 11.89 -0.87 0.80
CA LEU A 158 11.57 0.11 1.84
C LEU A 158 12.33 1.39 1.55
N GLU A 159 11.59 2.47 1.35
CA GLU A 159 12.13 3.76 0.95
C GLU A 159 11.76 4.84 1.99
N GLY A 160 12.76 5.64 2.34
CA GLY A 160 12.61 6.83 3.16
C GLY A 160 13.49 7.96 2.64
N PHE A 161 13.71 8.98 3.47
CA PHE A 161 14.43 10.19 3.04
C PHE A 161 15.89 9.92 2.62
N ASN A 162 16.62 9.12 3.38
CA ASN A 162 18.05 8.82 3.16
C ASN A 162 18.35 7.31 3.09
N TYR A 163 17.32 6.48 2.94
CA TYR A 163 17.48 5.03 2.83
C TYR A 163 16.58 4.46 1.74
N ASN A 164 17.12 3.47 1.05
CA ASN A 164 16.38 2.59 0.17
C ASN A 164 17.05 1.20 0.25
N PHE A 165 16.31 0.19 0.68
CA PHE A 165 16.82 -1.18 0.74
C PHE A 165 15.71 -2.23 0.64
N ASN A 166 16.12 -3.46 0.31
CA ASN A 166 15.22 -4.61 0.20
C ASN A 166 15.10 -5.37 1.52
N ALA A 167 13.89 -5.89 1.77
CA ALA A 167 13.56 -6.83 2.82
C ALA A 167 12.76 -7.99 2.21
N SER A 168 12.80 -9.18 2.82
CA SER A 168 12.03 -10.34 2.34
C SER A 168 10.90 -10.66 3.32
N VAL A 169 9.70 -10.92 2.79
CA VAL A 169 8.57 -11.38 3.61
C VAL A 169 8.86 -12.76 4.19
N ILE A 170 8.75 -12.90 5.51
CA ILE A 170 8.96 -14.18 6.21
C ILE A 170 7.68 -14.73 6.85
N ASP A 171 6.75 -13.87 7.24
CA ASP A 171 5.47 -14.27 7.83
C ASP A 171 4.37 -13.26 7.47
N ILE A 172 3.13 -13.74 7.45
CA ILE A 172 1.94 -12.95 7.16
C ILE A 172 0.83 -13.34 8.14
N ARG A 173 0.41 -12.38 8.97
CA ARG A 173 -0.69 -12.56 9.92
C ARG A 173 -1.87 -11.71 9.51
N LEU A 174 -3.04 -12.34 9.41
CA LEU A 174 -4.31 -11.66 9.14
C LEU A 174 -5.14 -11.65 10.41
N ASP A 175 -5.49 -10.48 10.92
CA ASP A 175 -6.39 -10.40 12.08
C ASP A 175 -7.84 -10.51 11.57
N ASN A 176 -8.23 -11.74 11.27
CA ASN A 176 -9.56 -12.07 10.81
C ASN A 176 -10.42 -12.36 12.04
N LYS A 177 -10.65 -11.33 12.87
CA LYS A 177 -11.64 -11.45 13.96
C LYS A 177 -12.98 -11.83 13.31
N LYS A 178 -13.40 -13.07 13.58
CA LYS A 178 -14.76 -13.56 13.34
C LYS A 178 -15.67 -13.01 14.41
#